data_AF-A0A5J6UEF3-F1
#
_entry.id   AF-A0A5J6UEF3-F1
#
_cell.length_a   1.000
_cell.length_b   1.000
_cell.length_c   1.000
_cell.angle_alpha   90.00
_cell.angle_beta   90.00
_cell.angle_gamma   90.00
#
_symmetry.space_group_name_H-M   'P 1'
#
loop_
_entity.id
_entity.type
_entity.pdbx_description
1 polymer ?
#
loop_
_entity_poly.entity_id
_entity_poly.type
_entity_poly.pdbx_seq_one_letter_code
_entity_poly.pdbx_strand_id
1 'polypeptide(L)'
;MALTFTTDLGKRAERGAELLDKARPGWEKEVNLYRLDMMRTDDCVIGQLFGDWGNGLLKLGLNGDGSAEHGFNLGDLAGDYTYTVLTGIWRHLVRSRLN
;
A
#
# COMPACT_ATOMS: atom_id res chain seq x y z
N MET A 1 8.31 11.35 -17.73
CA MET A 1 7.19 10.39 -17.90
C MET A 1 6.47 10.31 -16.57
N ALA A 2 5.34 10.99 -16.43
CA ALA A 2 4.54 10.95 -15.22
C ALA A 2 3.84 9.58 -15.16
N LEU A 3 4.05 8.82 -14.09
CA LEU A 3 3.22 7.65 -13.81
C LEU A 3 1.84 8.19 -13.41
N THR A 4 0.94 8.30 -14.37
CA THR A 4 -0.48 8.50 -14.08
C THR A 4 -0.99 7.26 -13.35
N PHE A 5 -1.66 7.42 -12.21
CA PHE A 5 -2.34 6.39 -11.42
C PHE A 5 -3.51 5.68 -12.16
N THR A 6 -3.56 5.80 -13.48
CA THR A 6 -4.63 5.29 -14.35
C THR A 6 -4.62 3.77 -14.50
N THR A 7 -3.56 3.09 -14.03
CA THR A 7 -3.50 1.62 -14.00
C THR A 7 -4.38 1.06 -12.88
N ASP A 8 -4.88 -0.15 -13.03
CA ASP A 8 -5.76 -0.75 -12.02
C ASP A 8 -5.06 -0.95 -10.68
N LEU A 9 -3.74 -1.20 -10.70
CA LEU A 9 -2.92 -1.28 -9.50
C LEU A 9 -2.78 0.09 -8.80
N GLY A 10 -2.68 1.19 -9.56
CA GLY A 10 -2.67 2.54 -9.02
C GLY A 10 -3.97 2.87 -8.28
N LYS A 11 -5.11 2.62 -8.92
CA LYS A 11 -6.44 2.81 -8.32
C LYS A 11 -6.65 1.96 -7.07
N ARG A 12 -6.14 0.72 -7.06
CA ARG A 12 -6.16 -0.16 -5.87
C ARG A 12 -5.37 0.47 -4.73
N ALA A 13 -4.15 0.92 -4.98
CA ALA A 13 -3.31 1.56 -3.97
C ALA A 13 -3.90 2.88 -3.44
N GLU A 14 -4.57 3.67 -4.28
CA GLU A 14 -5.30 4.88 -3.85
C GLU A 14 -6.41 4.54 -2.85
N ARG A 15 -7.21 3.51 -3.12
CA ARG A 15 -8.22 3.01 -2.16
C ARG A 15 -7.58 2.56 -0.84
N GLY A 16 -6.44 1.88 -0.91
CA GLY A 16 -5.68 1.53 0.29
C GLY A 16 -5.26 2.74 1.10
N ALA A 17 -4.75 3.78 0.44
CA ALA A 17 -4.36 5.02 1.08
C ALA A 17 -5.57 5.74 1.72
N GLU A 18 -6.72 5.81 1.04
CA GLU A 18 -7.97 6.36 1.60
C GLU A 18 -8.48 5.57 2.81
N LEU A 19 -8.31 4.25 2.81
CA LEU A 19 -8.64 3.41 3.97
C LEU A 19 -7.71 3.74 5.15
N LEU A 20 -6.41 3.90 4.90
CA LEU A 20 -5.44 4.30 5.92
C LEU A 20 -5.73 5.71 6.46
N ASP A 21 -6.17 6.66 5.62
CA ASP A 21 -6.57 8.01 6.06
C ASP A 21 -7.68 7.95 7.12
N LYS A 22 -8.61 6.99 7.00
CA LYS A 22 -9.70 6.77 7.95
C LYS A 22 -9.24 6.01 9.20
N ALA A 23 -8.42 4.98 9.01
CA ALA A 23 -8.01 4.07 10.09
C ALA A 23 -6.91 4.65 10.98
N ARG A 24 -6.01 5.46 10.41
CA ARG A 24 -4.84 6.05 11.09
C ARG A 24 -4.49 7.41 10.46
N PRO A 25 -5.20 8.49 10.79
CA PRO A 25 -4.91 9.81 10.25
C PRO A 25 -3.45 10.22 10.50
N GLY A 26 -2.75 10.69 9.47
CA GLY A 26 -1.33 11.06 9.55
C GLY A 26 -0.34 9.90 9.35
N TRP A 27 -0.82 8.70 8.97
CA TRP A 27 -0.01 7.51 8.75
C TRP A 27 1.16 7.72 7.78
N GLU A 28 1.01 8.64 6.81
CA GLU A 28 2.04 8.92 5.81
C GLU A 28 3.37 9.38 6.43
N LYS A 29 3.32 10.01 7.61
CA LYS A 29 4.49 10.48 8.37
C LYS A 29 5.20 9.36 9.12
N GLU A 30 4.51 8.25 9.33
CA GLU A 30 5.02 7.09 10.07
C GLU A 30 5.69 6.07 9.16
N VAL A 31 5.42 6.15 7.85
CA VAL A 31 6.02 5.26 6.85
C VAL A 31 7.43 5.72 6.51
N ASN A 32 8.40 4.83 6.74
CA ASN A 32 9.77 5.00 6.30
C ASN A 32 9.91 4.66 4.81
N LEU A 33 9.95 5.68 3.96
CA LEU A 33 10.10 5.57 2.51
C LEU A 33 11.38 4.84 2.06
N TYR A 34 12.46 4.90 2.84
CA TYR A 34 13.73 4.22 2.50
C TYR A 34 13.63 2.71 2.71
N ARG A 35 12.83 2.28 3.68
CA ARG A 35 12.58 0.87 3.97
C ARG A 35 11.40 0.30 3.21
N LEU A 36 10.47 1.14 2.75
CA LEU A 36 9.22 0.71 2.14
C LEU A 36 9.43 -0.28 0.99
N ASP A 37 8.96 -1.51 1.18
CA ASP A 37 8.97 -2.60 0.20
C ASP A 37 7.70 -3.46 0.36
N MET A 38 6.81 -3.41 -0.62
CA MET A 38 5.52 -4.08 -0.60
C MET A 38 5.63 -5.62 -0.70
N MET A 39 6.79 -6.17 -1.07
CA MET A 39 7.02 -7.62 -1.06
C MET A 39 7.32 -8.17 0.34
N ARG A 40 7.78 -7.32 1.26
CA ARG A 40 8.26 -7.73 2.59
C ARG A 40 7.21 -7.40 3.63
N THR A 41 6.72 -8.39 4.36
CA THR A 41 5.61 -8.23 5.32
C THR A 41 5.83 -7.14 6.35
N ASP A 42 7.08 -6.96 6.81
CA ASP A 42 7.41 -6.03 7.90
C ASP A 42 7.83 -4.65 7.38
N ASP A 43 8.30 -4.61 6.12
CA ASP A 43 8.73 -3.37 5.46
C ASP A 43 7.65 -2.81 4.51
N CYS A 44 6.54 -3.51 4.29
CA CYS A 44 5.40 -2.99 3.54
C CYS A 44 4.63 -1.93 4.35
N VAL A 45 3.73 -1.20 3.69
CA VAL A 45 2.97 -0.12 4.36
C VAL A 45 2.17 -0.63 5.57
N ILE A 46 1.57 -1.83 5.48
CA ILE A 46 0.81 -2.42 6.58
C ILE A 46 1.72 -2.84 7.72
N GLY A 47 2.84 -3.51 7.43
CA GLY A 47 3.80 -3.95 8.43
C GLY A 47 4.40 -2.80 9.21
N GLN A 48 4.82 -1.73 8.52
CA GLN A 48 5.39 -0.56 9.18
C GLN A 48 4.40 0.14 10.11
N LEU A 49 3.12 0.22 9.73
CA LEU A 49 2.11 0.89 10.54
C LEU A 49 1.62 0.00 11.69
N PHE A 50 1.36 -1.28 11.43
CA PHE A 50 0.65 -2.14 12.37
C PHE A 50 1.51 -3.21 13.05
N GLY A 51 2.80 -3.26 12.73
CA GLY A 51 3.80 -4.18 13.28
C GLY A 51 4.04 -5.40 12.39
N ASP A 52 2.98 -5.93 11.79
CA ASP A 52 3.03 -7.02 10.82
C ASP A 52 1.82 -6.99 9.89
N TRP A 53 1.95 -7.70 8.77
CA TRP A 53 0.91 -7.82 7.75
C TRP A 53 -0.42 -8.36 8.29
N GLY A 54 -0.39 -9.45 9.04
CA GLY A 54 -1.60 -10.15 9.49
C GLY A 54 -2.43 -9.33 10.47
N ASN A 55 -1.78 -8.79 11.51
CA ASN A 55 -2.45 -7.92 12.48
C ASN A 55 -2.95 -6.62 11.83
N GLY A 56 -2.22 -6.09 10.85
CA GLY A 56 -2.66 -4.92 10.12
C GLY A 56 -3.92 -5.17 9.29
N LEU A 57 -4.00 -6.29 8.56
CA LEU A 57 -5.22 -6.65 7.84
C LEU A 57 -6.41 -6.84 8.79
N LEU A 58 -6.22 -7.52 9.94
CA LEU A 58 -7.27 -7.68 10.95
C LEU A 58 -7.78 -6.35 11.48
N LYS A 59 -6.88 -5.41 11.79
CA LYS A 59 -7.24 -4.05 12.26
C LYS A 59 -7.98 -3.23 11.20
N LEU A 60 -7.68 -3.45 9.93
CA LEU A 60 -8.36 -2.82 8.81
C LEU A 60 -9.65 -3.54 8.38
N GLY A 61 -9.98 -4.67 9.02
CA GLY A 61 -11.15 -5.47 8.66
C GLY A 61 -11.04 -6.14 7.28
N LEU A 62 -9.81 -6.40 6.81
CA LEU A 62 -9.52 -6.95 5.49
C LEU A 62 -9.14 -8.43 5.55
N ASN A 63 -9.51 -9.15 4.49
CA ASN A 63 -9.01 -10.49 4.16
C ASN A 63 -8.02 -10.41 2.97
N GLY A 64 -7.63 -11.56 2.41
CA GLY A 64 -6.70 -11.62 1.26
C GLY A 64 -7.20 -10.85 0.03
N ASP A 65 -8.47 -11.02 -0.33
CA ASP A 65 -9.09 -10.36 -1.48
C ASP A 65 -9.20 -8.85 -1.24
N GLY A 66 -9.71 -8.45 -0.07
CA GLY A 66 -9.78 -7.04 0.31
C GLY A 66 -8.41 -6.37 0.34
N SER A 67 -7.36 -7.10 0.74
CA SER A 67 -5.99 -6.61 0.68
C SER A 67 -5.52 -6.32 -0.76
N ALA A 68 -5.90 -7.15 -1.74
CA ALA A 68 -5.60 -6.92 -3.15
C ALA A 68 -6.41 -5.76 -3.73
N GLU A 69 -7.70 -5.65 -3.40
CA GLU A 69 -8.58 -4.58 -3.85
C GLU A 69 -8.16 -3.18 -3.36
N HIS A 70 -7.45 -3.14 -2.24
CA HIS A 70 -6.84 -1.95 -1.64
C HIS A 70 -5.34 -1.82 -1.97
N GLY A 71 -4.83 -2.63 -2.88
CA GLY A 71 -3.47 -2.49 -3.41
C GLY A 71 -2.37 -2.74 -2.38
N PHE A 72 -2.66 -3.47 -1.30
CA PHE A 72 -1.62 -3.89 -0.36
C PHE A 72 -0.84 -5.11 -0.88
N ASN A 73 -1.43 -5.87 -1.80
CA ASN A 73 -0.76 -6.94 -2.54
C ASN A 73 -1.24 -6.96 -4.02
N LEU A 74 -0.63 -7.82 -4.84
CA LEU A 74 -0.94 -7.90 -6.27
C LEU A 74 -2.23 -8.69 -6.57
N GLY A 75 -2.58 -9.68 -5.76
CA GLY A 75 -3.73 -10.56 -5.99
C GLY A 75 -3.73 -11.17 -7.40
N ASP A 76 -4.88 -11.04 -8.07
CA ASP A 76 -5.12 -11.43 -9.46
C ASP A 76 -4.22 -10.70 -10.48
N LEU A 77 -3.66 -9.54 -10.13
CA LEU A 77 -2.79 -8.75 -11.00
C LEU A 77 -1.31 -9.19 -10.97
N ALA A 78 -0.97 -10.27 -10.25
CA ALA A 78 0.41 -10.75 -10.14
C ALA A 78 1.02 -11.23 -11.47
N GLY A 79 0.20 -11.52 -12.50
CA GLY A 79 0.65 -11.83 -13.86
C GLY A 79 1.06 -10.62 -14.69
N ASP A 80 0.50 -9.44 -14.36
CA ASP A 80 0.65 -8.21 -15.15
C ASP A 80 1.60 -7.20 -14.50
N TYR A 81 1.83 -7.33 -13.18
CA TYR A 81 2.62 -6.38 -12.39
C TYR A 81 3.58 -7.08 -11.44
N THR A 82 4.55 -6.32 -10.94
CA THR A 82 5.53 -6.79 -9.95
C THR A 82 5.43 -5.99 -8.66
N TYR A 83 5.92 -6.57 -7.55
CA TYR A 83 6.02 -5.85 -6.29
C TYR A 83 6.94 -4.63 -6.37
N THR A 84 7.94 -4.62 -7.26
CA THR A 84 8.75 -3.42 -7.53
C THR A 84 7.90 -2.26 -8.04
N VAL A 85 6.96 -2.54 -8.94
CA VAL A 85 6.00 -1.53 -9.43
C VAL A 85 5.07 -1.08 -8.31
N LEU A 86 4.51 -2.02 -7.54
CA LEU A 86 3.64 -1.70 -6.41
C LEU A 86 4.35 -0.84 -5.35
N THR A 87 5.60 -1.17 -5.01
CA THR A 87 6.45 -0.39 -4.12
C THR A 87 6.68 1.02 -4.67
N GLY A 88 6.92 1.18 -5.98
CA GLY A 88 7.05 2.48 -6.62
C GLY A 88 5.78 3.34 -6.49
N ILE A 89 4.61 2.73 -6.71
CA ILE A 89 3.30 3.38 -6.56
C ILE A 89 3.10 3.85 -5.12
N TRP A 90 3.30 2.98 -4.12
CA TRP A 90 3.14 3.36 -2.71
C TRP A 90 4.14 4.44 -2.27
N ARG A 91 5.40 4.36 -2.71
CA ARG A 91 6.38 5.44 -2.44
C ARG A 91 5.94 6.77 -3.01
N HIS A 92 5.33 6.77 -4.20
CA HIS A 92 4.80 7.99 -4.80
C HIS A 92 3.61 8.55 -4.01
N LEU A 93 2.64 7.69 -3.64
CA LEU A 93 1.46 8.08 -2.85
C LEU A 93 1.82 8.65 -1.47
N VAL A 94 2.75 8.00 -0.75
CA VAL A 94 3.19 8.51 0.55
C VAL A 94 3.87 9.87 0.38
N ARG A 95 4.75 10.02 -0.62
CA ARG A 95 5.41 11.31 -0.88
C ARG A 95 4.43 12.41 -1.25
N SER A 96 3.41 12.13 -2.05
CA SER A 96 2.42 13.14 -2.45
C SER A 96 1.56 13.65 -1.29
N ARG A 97 1.49 12.90 -0.18
CA ARG A 97 0.74 13.24 1.04
C ARG A 97 1.57 13.99 2.08
N LEU A 98 2.89 14.02 1.92
CA LEU A 98 3.82 14.72 2.81
C LEU A 98 4.14 16.16 2.35
N ASN A 99 3.69 16.53 1.15
CA ASN A 99 3.93 17.85 0.54
C ASN A 99 2.77 18.82 0.79
#